data_AF-A0A083ZVA6-F1
#
_entry.id   AF-A0A083ZVA6-F1
#
_cell.length_a   1.000
_cell.length_b   1.000
_cell.length_c   1.000
_cell.angle_alpha   90.00
_cell.angle_beta   90.00
_cell.angle_gamma   90.00
#
_symmetry.space_group_name_H-M   'P 1'
#
loop_
_entity.id
_entity.type
_entity.pdbx_description
1 polymer ?
#
loop_
_entity_poly.entity_id
_entity_poly.type
_entity_poly.pdbx_seq_one_letter_code
_entity_poly.pdbx_strand_id
1 'polypeptide(L)'
;MEEIGYRTDIFTLDGIAGSQREYIQWLLKTSIGKGKSEEVLTTDAIDLLAMKLRTPLQVQLHLTLALEAGYQTGEKPITAALIESVLSRQLDDLEPTLTRHGYRLKDMVEQFDAKPAEIRALFNNQLDPARTTELRDRMLAVGLPI
;
A
#
# COMPACT_ATOMS: atom_id res chain seq x y z
N MET A 1 50.93 -11.63 -9.55
CA MET A 1 49.76 -12.17 -8.84
C MET A 1 48.62 -11.21 -9.15
N GLU A 2 47.77 -11.58 -10.10
CA GLU A 2 46.57 -10.80 -10.42
C GLU A 2 45.47 -11.17 -9.43
N GLU A 3 44.88 -10.17 -8.78
CA GLU A 3 43.78 -10.36 -7.84
C GLU A 3 42.49 -10.71 -8.61
N ILE A 4 42.18 -12.01 -8.66
CA ILE A 4 40.94 -12.54 -9.24
C ILE A 4 39.84 -12.38 -8.18
N GLY A 5 39.24 -11.20 -8.06
CA GLY A 5 38.27 -11.03 -6.97
C GLY A 5 37.45 -9.76 -6.95
N TYR A 6 36.98 -9.23 -8.08
CA TYR A 6 35.93 -8.18 -8.03
C TYR A 6 35.18 -8.06 -9.36
N ARG A 7 34.27 -8.99 -9.64
CA ARG A 7 33.28 -8.84 -10.73
C ARG A 7 31.91 -9.25 -10.21
N THR A 8 31.37 -8.48 -9.28
CA THR A 8 29.97 -8.58 -8.86
C THR A 8 29.23 -7.41 -9.45
N ASP A 9 28.34 -7.67 -10.39
CA ASP A 9 27.42 -6.67 -10.92
C ASP A 9 26.25 -6.53 -9.94
N ILE A 10 26.07 -5.33 -9.41
CA ILE A 10 24.96 -4.98 -8.53
C ILE A 10 23.86 -4.38 -9.40
N PHE A 11 22.72 -5.06 -9.45
CA PHE A 11 21.50 -4.54 -10.06
C PHE A 11 20.59 -4.02 -8.95
N THR A 12 20.37 -2.72 -8.93
CA THR A 12 19.38 -2.11 -8.03
C THR A 12 18.00 -2.30 -8.66
N LEU A 13 17.11 -3.00 -7.96
CA LEU A 13 15.70 -3.09 -8.32
C LEU A 13 14.97 -1.98 -7.58
N ASP A 14 14.62 -0.92 -8.30
CA ASP A 14 13.77 0.14 -7.76
C ASP A 14 12.35 -0.39 -7.55
N GLY A 15 11.70 0.08 -6.47
CA GLY A 15 10.31 -0.26 -6.19
C GLY A 15 9.32 0.37 -7.20
N ILE A 16 8.03 0.09 -7.04
CA ILE A 16 6.98 0.60 -7.95
C ILE A 16 6.58 2.07 -7.71
N ALA A 17 7.37 2.81 -6.96
CA ALA A 17 7.04 4.18 -6.57
C ALA A 17 6.96 5.08 -7.82
N GLY A 18 5.78 5.65 -8.09
CA GLY A 18 5.54 6.46 -9.29
C GLY A 18 5.08 5.65 -10.51
N SER A 19 4.93 4.33 -10.38
CA SER A 19 4.42 3.43 -11.43
C SER A 19 3.31 2.50 -10.91
N GLN A 20 2.56 2.94 -9.90
CA GLN A 20 1.54 2.10 -9.26
C GLN A 20 0.40 1.73 -10.21
N ARG A 21 -0.02 2.67 -11.06
CA ARG A 21 -1.10 2.44 -12.02
C ARG A 21 -0.70 1.38 -13.05
N GLU A 22 0.51 1.52 -13.59
CA GLU A 22 1.12 0.60 -14.55
C GLU A 22 1.29 -0.78 -13.93
N TYR A 23 1.74 -0.83 -12.68
CA TYR A 23 1.87 -2.08 -11.92
C TYR A 23 0.52 -2.79 -11.77
N ILE A 24 -0.54 -2.08 -11.36
CA ILE A 24 -1.90 -2.64 -11.22
C ILE A 24 -2.41 -3.15 -12.58
N GLN A 25 -2.26 -2.36 -13.64
CA GLN A 25 -2.70 -2.76 -14.98
C GLN A 25 -1.93 -3.99 -15.49
N TRP A 26 -0.61 -4.04 -15.29
CA TRP A 26 0.20 -5.21 -15.62
C TRP A 26 -0.24 -6.45 -14.84
N LEU A 27 -0.51 -6.29 -13.54
CA LEU A 27 -0.93 -7.37 -12.66
C LEU A 27 -2.29 -7.95 -13.11
N LEU A 28 -3.26 -7.07 -13.40
CA LEU A 28 -4.58 -7.48 -13.89
C LEU A 28 -4.47 -8.17 -15.25
N LYS A 29 -3.69 -7.62 -16.19
CA LYS A 29 -3.47 -8.21 -17.50
C LYS A 29 -2.91 -9.63 -17.40
N THR A 30 -1.91 -9.82 -16.52
CA THR A 30 -1.29 -11.13 -16.29
C THR A 30 -2.27 -12.13 -15.65
N SER A 31 -3.18 -11.65 -14.80
CA SER A 31 -4.09 -12.49 -14.02
C SER A 31 -5.38 -12.87 -14.77
N ILE A 32 -5.93 -11.99 -15.60
CA ILE A 32 -7.24 -12.17 -16.25
C ILE A 32 -7.18 -13.21 -17.40
N GLY A 33 -6.02 -13.41 -18.01
CA GLY A 33 -5.82 -14.32 -19.14
C GLY A 33 -6.48 -13.82 -20.44
N LYS A 34 -7.82 -13.77 -20.50
CA LYS A 34 -8.62 -13.22 -21.62
C LYS A 34 -9.68 -12.26 -21.12
N GLY A 35 -9.68 -11.03 -21.65
CA GLY A 35 -10.61 -9.96 -21.27
C GLY A 35 -9.89 -8.64 -21.07
N LYS A 36 -10.65 -7.57 -20.83
CA LYS A 36 -10.12 -6.25 -20.51
C LYS A 36 -10.11 -6.02 -19.00
N SER A 37 -9.11 -5.29 -18.49
CA SER A 37 -9.02 -4.89 -17.08
C SER A 37 -10.29 -4.17 -16.60
N GLU A 38 -10.90 -3.40 -17.50
CA GLU A 38 -12.11 -2.59 -17.33
C GLU A 38 -13.37 -3.43 -17.10
N GLU A 39 -13.32 -4.73 -17.42
CA GLU A 39 -14.39 -5.69 -17.11
C GLU A 39 -14.32 -6.20 -15.67
N VAL A 40 -13.18 -6.00 -14.99
CA VAL A 40 -12.93 -6.46 -13.61
C VAL A 40 -12.97 -5.30 -12.64
N LEU A 41 -12.29 -4.19 -12.95
CA LEU A 41 -12.29 -2.97 -12.14
C LEU A 41 -12.59 -1.77 -13.04
N THR A 42 -13.36 -0.81 -12.53
CA THR A 42 -13.54 0.46 -13.21
C THR A 42 -12.25 1.28 -13.22
N THR A 43 -12.10 2.20 -14.17
CA THR A 43 -10.87 3.00 -14.31
C THR A 43 -10.59 3.85 -13.07
N ASP A 44 -11.62 4.44 -12.48
CA ASP A 44 -11.54 5.20 -11.23
C ASP A 44 -11.18 4.33 -10.02
N ALA A 45 -11.58 3.05 -9.99
CA ALA A 45 -11.15 2.11 -8.96
C ALA A 45 -9.64 1.82 -9.03
N ILE A 46 -9.12 1.65 -10.25
CA ILE A 46 -7.67 1.50 -10.48
C ILE A 46 -6.93 2.76 -10.02
N ASP A 47 -7.48 3.94 -10.29
CA ASP A 47 -6.86 5.22 -9.95
C ASP A 47 -6.83 5.42 -8.44
N LEU A 48 -7.91 5.05 -7.76
CA LEU A 48 -7.97 5.08 -6.30
C LEU A 48 -6.93 4.15 -5.65
N LEU A 49 -6.81 2.91 -6.15
CA LEU A 49 -5.79 1.96 -5.68
C LEU A 49 -4.38 2.49 -5.91
N ALA A 50 -4.09 3.01 -7.12
CA ALA A 50 -2.79 3.55 -7.46
C ALA A 50 -2.42 4.78 -6.61
N MET A 51 -3.40 5.61 -6.25
CA MET A 51 -3.20 6.79 -5.41
C MET A 51 -2.95 6.42 -3.94
N LYS A 52 -3.66 5.41 -3.42
CA LYS A 52 -3.67 5.05 -2.00
C LYS A 52 -2.61 4.02 -1.61
N LEU A 53 -2.25 3.12 -2.52
CA LEU A 53 -1.34 2.01 -2.24
C LEU A 53 0.06 2.34 -2.74
N ARG A 54 1.07 2.02 -1.94
CA ARG A 54 2.46 2.39 -2.21
C ARG A 54 3.30 1.19 -2.63
N THR A 55 3.06 0.02 -2.04
CA THR A 55 3.90 -1.16 -2.23
C THR A 55 3.18 -2.23 -3.06
N PRO A 56 3.94 -3.11 -3.76
CA PRO A 56 3.36 -4.25 -4.48
C PRO A 56 2.50 -5.14 -3.58
N LEU A 57 2.97 -5.37 -2.35
CA LEU A 57 2.27 -6.19 -1.37
C LEU A 57 0.92 -5.57 -0.96
N GLN A 58 0.89 -4.25 -0.74
CA GLN A 58 -0.37 -3.54 -0.48
C GLN A 58 -1.33 -3.68 -1.65
N VAL A 59 -0.85 -3.49 -2.89
CA VAL A 59 -1.68 -3.65 -4.09
C VAL A 59 -2.29 -5.04 -4.16
N GLN A 60 -1.48 -6.10 -3.98
CA GLN A 60 -1.95 -7.48 -4.04
C GLN A 60 -3.00 -7.79 -2.95
N LEU A 61 -2.74 -7.38 -1.71
CA LEU A 61 -3.66 -7.59 -0.58
C LEU A 61 -5.02 -6.94 -0.85
N HIS A 62 -5.04 -5.65 -1.14
CA HIS A 62 -6.28 -4.91 -1.28
C HIS A 62 -7.04 -5.26 -2.57
N LEU A 63 -6.34 -5.62 -3.66
CA LEU A 63 -6.99 -6.18 -4.85
C LEU A 63 -7.68 -7.50 -4.53
N THR A 64 -7.03 -8.39 -3.76
CA THR A 64 -7.63 -9.67 -3.36
C THR A 64 -8.90 -9.44 -2.56
N LEU A 65 -8.83 -8.58 -1.54
CA LEU A 65 -9.99 -8.25 -0.70
C LEU A 65 -11.12 -7.58 -1.49
N ALA A 66 -10.78 -6.69 -2.43
CA ALA A 66 -11.76 -6.07 -3.32
C ALA A 66 -12.46 -7.09 -4.23
N LEU A 67 -11.69 -8.04 -4.79
CA LEU A 67 -12.22 -9.09 -5.65
C LEU A 67 -13.14 -10.04 -4.88
N GLU A 68 -12.74 -10.43 -3.67
CA GLU A 68 -13.57 -11.22 -2.78
C GLU A 68 -14.86 -10.47 -2.41
N ALA A 69 -14.76 -9.19 -2.03
CA ALA A 69 -15.93 -8.38 -1.71
C ALA A 69 -16.87 -8.23 -2.91
N GLY A 70 -16.34 -7.95 -4.09
CA GLY A 70 -17.13 -7.84 -5.32
C GLY A 70 -17.81 -9.14 -5.70
N TYR A 71 -17.14 -10.28 -5.49
CA TYR A 71 -17.75 -11.59 -5.66
C TYR A 71 -18.92 -11.80 -4.69
N GLN A 72 -18.75 -11.46 -3.40
CA GLN A 72 -19.80 -11.60 -2.39
C GLN A 72 -21.02 -10.68 -2.64
N THR A 73 -20.79 -9.49 -3.20
CA THR A 73 -21.85 -8.51 -3.50
C THR A 73 -22.44 -8.66 -4.90
N GLY A 74 -21.84 -9.50 -5.76
CA GLY A 74 -22.24 -9.64 -7.17
C GLY A 74 -21.88 -8.43 -8.03
N GLU A 75 -20.92 -7.60 -7.60
CA GLU A 75 -20.51 -6.38 -8.27
C GLU A 75 -19.44 -6.65 -9.33
N LYS A 76 -19.78 -6.37 -10.60
CA LYS A 76 -18.84 -6.46 -11.73
C LYS A 76 -19.19 -5.40 -12.79
N PRO A 77 -18.27 -4.50 -13.15
CA PRO A 77 -16.91 -4.33 -12.60
C PRO A 77 -16.91 -3.77 -11.17
N ILE A 78 -15.85 -4.05 -10.42
CA ILE A 78 -15.61 -3.50 -9.08
C ILE A 78 -15.42 -1.99 -9.19
N THR A 79 -16.25 -1.23 -8.46
CA THR A 79 -16.24 0.23 -8.50
C THR A 79 -15.30 0.84 -7.47
N ALA A 80 -14.98 2.12 -7.64
CA ALA A 80 -14.20 2.88 -6.66
C ALA A 80 -14.86 2.91 -5.27
N ALA A 81 -16.20 2.92 -5.20
CA ALA A 81 -16.93 2.89 -3.94
C ALA A 81 -16.70 1.59 -3.16
N LEU A 82 -16.71 0.44 -3.86
CA LEU A 82 -16.42 -0.85 -3.25
C LEU A 82 -14.96 -0.92 -2.78
N ILE A 83 -14.01 -0.44 -3.59
CA ILE A 83 -12.60 -0.29 -3.19
C ILE A 83 -12.48 0.55 -1.93
N GLU A 84 -13.10 1.73 -1.89
CA GLU A 84 -13.02 2.64 -0.74
C GLU A 84 -13.54 1.97 0.54
N SER A 85 -14.60 1.16 0.45
CA SER A 85 -15.14 0.40 1.59
C SER A 85 -14.19 -0.67 2.11
N VAL A 86 -13.33 -1.23 1.25
CA VAL A 86 -12.33 -2.25 1.61
C VAL A 86 -11.10 -1.57 2.20
N LEU A 87 -10.65 -0.48 1.59
CA LEU A 87 -9.53 0.32 2.07
C LEU A 87 -9.83 0.90 3.46
N SER A 88 -11.01 1.46 3.69
CA SER A 88 -11.36 2.06 4.99
C SER A 88 -11.30 1.04 6.12
N ARG A 89 -11.90 -0.14 5.91
CA ARG A 89 -11.89 -1.23 6.90
C ARG A 89 -10.48 -1.64 7.34
N GLN A 90 -9.51 -1.66 6.43
CA GLN A 90 -8.14 -2.09 6.74
C GLN A 90 -7.22 -0.95 7.19
N LEU A 91 -7.49 0.28 6.75
CA LEU A 91 -6.76 1.47 7.20
C LEU A 91 -7.16 1.87 8.63
N ASP A 92 -8.43 1.68 8.99
CA ASP A 92 -8.92 1.83 10.37
C ASP A 92 -8.29 0.81 11.33
N ASP A 93 -7.68 -0.27 10.82
CA ASP A 93 -7.02 -1.32 11.63
C ASP A 93 -5.54 -1.02 11.94
N LEU A 94 -4.92 0.01 11.34
CA LEU A 94 -3.51 0.35 11.61
C LEU A 94 -3.30 0.79 13.06
N GLU A 95 -4.12 1.72 13.56
CA GLU A 95 -4.07 2.19 14.95
C GLU A 95 -4.37 1.05 15.95
N PRO A 96 -5.44 0.23 15.77
CA PRO A 96 -5.68 -0.95 16.58
C PRO A 96 -4.52 -1.96 16.56
N THR A 97 -3.91 -2.21 15.40
CA THR A 97 -2.79 -3.16 15.27
C THR A 97 -1.59 -2.67 16.05
N LEU A 98 -1.16 -1.42 15.83
CA LEU A 98 -0.04 -0.82 16.54
C LEU A 98 -0.30 -0.74 18.05
N THR A 99 -1.52 -0.41 18.45
CA THR A 99 -1.93 -0.38 19.86
C THR A 99 -1.82 -1.77 20.51
N ARG A 100 -2.20 -2.85 19.80
CA ARG A 100 -2.02 -4.23 20.28
C ARG A 100 -0.55 -4.63 20.43
N HIS A 101 0.32 -4.07 19.60
CA HIS A 101 1.78 -4.24 19.69
C HIS A 101 2.44 -3.29 20.70
N GLY A 102 1.66 -2.51 21.45
CA GLY A 102 2.17 -1.62 22.50
C GLY A 102 2.59 -0.23 22.00
N TYR A 103 2.41 0.08 20.72
CA TYR A 103 2.68 1.40 20.14
C TYR A 103 1.42 2.26 20.22
N ARG A 104 1.26 3.01 21.31
CA ARG A 104 0.14 3.96 21.44
C ARG A 104 0.51 5.30 20.81
N LEU A 105 -0.51 6.14 20.60
CA LEU A 105 -0.33 7.49 20.04
C LEU A 105 0.81 8.29 20.71
N LYS A 106 0.91 8.23 22.05
CA LYS A 106 1.95 8.92 22.80
C LYS A 106 3.35 8.38 22.49
N ASP A 107 3.50 7.06 22.44
CA ASP A 107 4.78 6.39 22.17
C ASP A 107 5.25 6.72 20.74
N MET A 108 4.33 6.78 19.78
CA MET A 108 4.65 7.16 18.40
C MET A 108 5.03 8.63 18.26
N VAL A 109 4.36 9.53 18.99
CA VAL A 109 4.72 10.96 19.02
C VAL A 109 6.13 11.15 19.58
N GLU A 110 6.47 10.43 20.66
CA GLU A 110 7.78 10.52 21.31
C GLU A 110 8.90 9.82 20.50
N GLN A 111 8.64 8.65 19.90
CA GLN A 111 9.65 7.91 19.13
C GLN A 111 9.95 8.51 17.75
N PHE A 112 8.94 9.07 17.06
CA PHE A 112 9.09 9.50 15.67
C PHE A 112 9.20 11.01 15.48
N ASP A 113 9.22 11.78 16.58
CA ASP A 113 9.28 13.25 16.60
C ASP A 113 8.21 13.86 15.66
N ALA A 114 6.97 13.49 15.92
CA ALA A 114 5.81 13.86 15.11
C ALA A 114 4.72 14.45 16.00
N LYS A 115 3.93 15.40 15.47
CA LYS A 115 2.80 15.95 16.24
C LYS A 115 1.71 14.89 16.38
N PRO A 116 0.93 14.91 17.48
CA PRO A 116 -0.22 14.01 17.63
C PRO A 116 -1.22 14.11 16.48
N ALA A 117 -1.38 15.30 15.89
CA ALA A 117 -2.20 15.51 14.71
C ALA A 117 -1.63 14.81 13.45
N GLU A 118 -0.30 14.77 13.29
CA GLU A 118 0.35 14.07 12.17
C GLU A 118 0.20 12.55 12.30
N ILE A 119 0.37 11.98 13.50
CA ILE A 119 0.19 10.54 13.72
C ILE A 119 -1.28 10.13 13.51
N ARG A 120 -2.24 10.94 13.96
CA ARG A 120 -3.67 10.71 13.66
C ARG A 120 -3.95 10.84 12.16
N ALA A 121 -3.36 11.82 11.48
CA ALA A 121 -3.49 11.96 10.04
C ALA A 121 -2.84 10.78 9.29
N LEU A 122 -1.74 10.21 9.81
CA LEU A 122 -1.10 9.02 9.28
C LEU A 122 -2.01 7.79 9.39
N PHE A 123 -2.61 7.56 10.55
CA PHE A 123 -3.57 6.48 10.76
C PHE A 123 -4.78 6.59 9.83
N ASN A 124 -5.27 7.82 9.62
CA ASN A 124 -6.38 8.09 8.71
C ASN A 124 -5.98 8.25 7.24
N ASN A 125 -4.69 8.07 6.90
CA ASN A 125 -4.13 8.27 5.56
C ASN A 125 -4.46 9.65 4.92
N GLN A 126 -4.53 10.66 5.77
CA GLN A 126 -4.77 12.08 5.46
C GLN A 126 -3.50 12.92 5.54
N LEU A 127 -2.37 12.31 5.90
CA LEU A 127 -1.08 12.98 5.95
C LEU A 127 -0.51 13.17 4.54
N ASP A 128 0.25 14.24 4.36
CA ASP A 128 0.95 14.53 3.11
C ASP A 128 1.79 13.32 2.63
N PRO A 129 1.84 13.01 1.32
CA PRO A 129 2.58 11.87 0.79
C PRO A 129 4.06 11.83 1.16
N ALA A 130 4.77 12.96 1.12
CA ALA A 130 6.20 13.02 1.42
C ALA A 130 6.43 12.77 2.92
N ARG A 131 5.60 13.40 3.76
CA ARG A 131 5.67 13.23 5.22
C ARG A 131 5.26 11.83 5.66
N THR A 132 4.31 11.20 4.97
CA THR A 132 3.88 9.81 5.19
C THR A 132 5.01 8.84 4.92
N THR A 133 5.73 9.00 3.81
CA THR A 133 6.89 8.16 3.47
C THR A 133 7.99 8.34 4.51
N GLU A 134 8.32 9.57 4.88
CA GLU A 134 9.33 9.86 5.91
C GLU A 134 9.00 9.18 7.25
N LEU A 135 7.75 9.31 7.73
CA LEU A 135 7.35 8.67 8.99
C LEU A 135 7.31 7.15 8.87
N ARG A 136 6.85 6.59 7.74
CA ARG A 136 6.88 5.13 7.52
C ARG A 136 8.30 4.58 7.48
N ASP A 137 9.23 5.25 6.82
CA ASP A 137 10.62 4.80 6.74
C ASP A 137 11.26 4.78 8.14
N ARG A 138 10.98 5.79 8.97
CA ARG A 138 11.41 5.81 10.37
C ARG A 138 10.79 4.66 11.17
N MET A 139 9.51 4.36 10.96
CA MET A 139 8.80 3.25 11.61
C MET A 139 9.34 1.88 11.20
N LEU A 140 9.65 1.69 9.91
CA LEU A 140 10.29 0.48 9.40
C LEU A 140 11.70 0.31 9.94
N ALA A 141 12.47 1.40 10.05
CA ALA A 141 13.84 1.37 10.57
C ALA A 141 13.93 0.90 12.02
N VAL A 142 12.87 1.09 12.81
CA VAL A 142 12.77 0.59 14.20
C VAL A 142 11.99 -0.73 14.31
N GLY A 143 11.57 -1.31 13.18
CA GLY A 143 10.97 -2.64 13.12
C GLY A 143 9.47 -2.71 13.45
N LEU A 144 8.71 -1.62 13.28
CA LEU A 144 7.25 -1.69 13.46
C LEU A 144 6.61 -2.62 12.40
N PRO A 145 5.61 -3.43 12.80
CA PRO A 145 4.80 -4.21 11.86
C PRO A 145 3.75 -3.31 11.20
N ILE A 146 4.14 -2.60 10.12
CA ILE A 146 3.31 -1.62 9.38
C ILE A 146 3.21 -1.88 7.88
#